data_AF-A0A7X7L494-F1
#
_entry.id   AF-A0A7X7L494-F1
#
_cell.length_a   1.000
_cell.length_b   1.000
_cell.length_c   1.000
_cell.angle_alpha   90.00
_cell.angle_beta   90.00
_cell.angle_gamma   90.00
#
_symmetry.space_group_name_H-M   'P 1'
#
loop_
_entity.id
_entity.type
_entity.pdbx_description
1 polymer ?
#
loop_
_entity_poly.entity_id
_entity_poly.type
_entity_poly.pdbx_seq_one_letter_code
_entity_poly.pdbx_strand_id
1 'polypeptide(L)'
;MEIERRNENNIIGKLKAVILLMLVFTALFLIIFRYGEMINLNYDITRLNNELREKTGINSALYAELDKQVTINDIKYTAETKLDMNKPRNDQIIYINTKLSDDYNSQEKDNFYTMTSSVYERIKHTFKNIVEIFKGSNK
;
A
#
# COMPACT_ATOMS: atom_id res chain seq x y z
N MET A 1 -33.90 53.58 -3.92
CA MET A 1 -32.99 52.74 -3.11
C MET A 1 -33.51 51.33 -2.83
N GLU A 2 -34.82 51.08 -2.64
CA GLU A 2 -35.31 49.71 -2.37
C GLU A 2 -35.31 48.77 -3.60
N ILE A 3 -35.49 49.32 -4.81
CA ILE A 3 -35.56 48.54 -6.05
C ILE A 3 -34.18 47.95 -6.43
N GLU A 4 -33.10 48.68 -6.19
CA GLU A 4 -31.73 48.20 -6.44
C GLU A 4 -31.33 47.05 -5.50
N ARG A 5 -31.63 47.16 -4.19
CA ARG A 5 -31.34 46.08 -3.21
C ARG A 5 -32.07 44.78 -3.54
N ARG A 6 -33.28 44.85 -4.10
CA ARG A 6 -34.05 43.66 -4.48
C ARG A 6 -33.43 42.92 -5.66
N ASN A 7 -32.80 43.64 -6.60
CA ASN A 7 -32.17 43.04 -7.77
C ASN A 7 -30.83 42.36 -7.39
N GLU A 8 -30.02 42.99 -6.54
CA GLU A 8 -28.78 42.40 -6.02
C GLU A 8 -29.01 41.07 -5.30
N ASN A 9 -30.04 40.99 -4.44
CA ASN A 9 -30.37 39.75 -3.72
C ASN A 9 -30.76 38.59 -4.64
N ASN A 10 -31.44 38.88 -5.75
CA ASN A 10 -31.80 37.87 -6.76
C ASN A 10 -30.59 37.39 -7.55
N ILE A 11 -29.62 38.27 -7.83
CA ILE A 11 -28.37 37.92 -8.51
C ILE A 11 -27.48 37.07 -7.59
N ILE A 12 -27.35 37.44 -6.32
CA ILE A 12 -26.58 36.68 -5.31
C ILE A 12 -27.18 35.28 -5.11
N GLY A 13 -28.51 35.14 -5.08
CA GLY A 13 -29.17 33.84 -4.99
C GLY A 13 -28.88 32.92 -6.19
N LYS A 14 -28.92 33.48 -7.40
CA LYS A 14 -28.55 32.73 -8.63
C LYS A 14 -27.07 32.37 -8.65
N LEU A 15 -26.18 33.28 -8.24
CA LEU A 15 -24.75 33.03 -8.15
C LEU A 15 -24.43 31.91 -7.15
N LYS A 16 -25.10 31.90 -6.00
CA LYS A 16 -25.01 30.84 -4.99
C LYS A 16 -25.39 29.47 -5.56
N ALA A 17 -26.46 29.40 -6.35
CA ALA A 17 -26.87 28.16 -6.99
C ALA A 17 -25.84 27.67 -8.04
N VAL A 18 -25.28 28.58 -8.83
CA VAL A 18 -24.24 28.25 -9.82
C VAL A 18 -22.96 27.77 -9.13
N ILE A 19 -22.54 28.42 -8.05
CA ILE A 19 -21.36 28.01 -7.27
C ILE A 19 -21.57 26.63 -6.64
N LEU A 20 -22.76 26.36 -6.07
CA LEU A 20 -23.09 25.05 -5.52
C LEU A 20 -22.99 23.94 -6.59
N LEU A 21 -23.55 24.19 -7.78
CA LEU A 21 -23.49 23.26 -8.90
C LEU A 21 -22.03 22.98 -9.30
N MET A 22 -21.23 24.04 -9.41
CA MET A 22 -19.80 23.95 -9.77
C MET A 22 -19.00 23.17 -8.72
N LEU A 23 -19.34 23.31 -7.44
CA LEU A 23 -18.71 22.57 -6.33
C LEU A 23 -19.05 21.07 -6.40
N VAL A 24 -20.30 20.72 -6.70
CA VAL A 24 -20.72 19.32 -6.89
C VAL A 24 -20.00 18.68 -8.06
N PHE A 25 -19.92 19.36 -9.21
CA PHE A 25 -19.17 18.85 -10.37
C PHE A 25 -17.68 18.69 -10.07
N THR A 26 -17.09 19.65 -9.36
CA THR A 26 -15.68 19.57 -8.95
C THR A 26 -15.42 18.39 -8.02
N ALA A 27 -16.33 18.12 -7.08
CA ALA A 27 -16.24 16.96 -6.19
C ALA A 27 -16.32 15.64 -6.97
N LEU A 28 -17.24 15.53 -7.93
CA LEU A 28 -17.36 14.35 -8.80
C LEU A 28 -16.10 14.15 -9.66
N PHE A 29 -15.56 15.23 -10.23
CA PHE A 29 -14.33 15.17 -11.03
C PHE A 29 -13.11 14.74 -10.21
N LEU A 30 -12.97 15.24 -8.98
CA LEU A 30 -11.91 14.84 -8.05
C LEU A 30 -11.99 13.34 -7.71
N ILE A 31 -13.21 12.82 -7.52
CA ILE A 31 -13.41 11.39 -7.29
C ILE A 31 -12.88 10.61 -8.49
N ILE A 32 -13.34 10.92 -9.71
CA ILE A 32 -12.92 10.22 -10.93
C ILE A 32 -11.40 10.30 -11.14
N PHE A 33 -10.79 11.47 -10.92
CA PHE A 33 -9.34 11.65 -11.01
C PHE A 33 -8.58 10.72 -10.06
N ARG A 34 -9.02 10.62 -8.80
CA ARG A 34 -8.43 9.71 -7.81
C ARG A 34 -8.63 8.24 -8.16
N TYR A 35 -9.78 7.88 -8.74
CA TYR A 35 -10.01 6.52 -9.24
C TYR A 35 -9.03 6.15 -10.37
N GLY A 36 -8.65 7.09 -11.23
CA GLY A 36 -7.64 6.88 -12.27
C GLY A 36 -6.28 6.48 -11.70
N GLU A 37 -5.79 7.21 -10.69
CA GLU A 37 -4.55 6.84 -9.98
C GLU A 37 -4.65 5.46 -9.31
N MET A 38 -5.80 5.16 -8.70
CA MET A 38 -6.05 3.87 -8.04
C MET A 38 -5.99 2.69 -9.03
N ILE A 39 -6.47 2.86 -10.25
CA ILE A 39 -6.43 1.81 -11.28
C ILE A 39 -4.98 1.47 -11.66
N ASN A 40 -4.14 2.49 -11.86
CA ASN A 40 -2.72 2.27 -12.19
C ASN A 40 -1.99 1.55 -11.04
N LEU A 41 -2.22 1.99 -9.81
CA LEU A 41 -1.68 1.33 -8.61
C LEU A 41 -2.15 -0.12 -8.49
N ASN A 42 -3.41 -0.42 -8.79
CA ASN A 42 -3.95 -1.78 -8.76
C ASN A 42 -3.30 -2.66 -9.83
N TYR A 43 -3.02 -2.09 -11.01
CA TYR A 43 -2.28 -2.76 -12.07
C TYR A 43 -0.87 -3.14 -11.62
N ASP A 44 -0.14 -2.20 -11.00
CA ASP A 44 1.20 -2.47 -10.47
C ASP A 44 1.18 -3.51 -9.35
N ILE A 45 0.22 -3.45 -8.43
CA ILE A 45 0.03 -4.46 -7.39
C ILE A 45 -0.19 -5.85 -8.01
N THR A 46 -1.03 -5.94 -9.04
CA THR A 46 -1.33 -7.20 -9.72
C THR A 46 -0.08 -7.74 -10.42
N ARG A 47 0.69 -6.88 -11.09
CA ARG A 47 1.96 -7.24 -11.72
C ARG A 47 2.96 -7.76 -10.70
N LEU A 48 3.19 -7.02 -9.62
CA LEU A 48 4.11 -7.39 -8.55
C LEU A 48 3.70 -8.72 -7.87
N ASN A 49 2.41 -8.95 -7.64
CA ASN A 49 1.92 -10.22 -7.11
C ASN A 49 2.16 -11.39 -8.06
N ASN A 50 2.02 -11.18 -9.36
CA ASN A 50 2.33 -12.20 -10.35
C ASN A 50 3.83 -12.53 -10.39
N GLU A 51 4.69 -11.51 -10.40
CA GLU A 51 6.15 -11.67 -10.31
C GLU A 51 6.55 -12.42 -9.03
N LEU A 52 5.98 -12.07 -7.88
CA LEU A 52 6.21 -12.76 -6.62
C LEU A 52 5.80 -14.23 -6.68
N ARG A 53 4.61 -14.51 -7.24
CA ARG A 53 4.10 -15.88 -7.39
C ARG A 53 5.00 -16.72 -8.31
N GLU A 54 5.47 -16.14 -9.40
CA GLU A 54 6.42 -16.79 -10.31
C GLU A 54 7.73 -17.13 -9.59
N LYS A 55 8.35 -16.16 -8.91
CA LYS A 55 9.60 -16.38 -8.17
C LYS A 55 9.43 -17.41 -7.06
N THR A 56 8.31 -17.38 -6.34
CA THR A 56 8.02 -18.38 -5.30
C THR A 56 7.84 -19.77 -5.91
N GLY A 57 7.17 -19.88 -7.06
CA GLY A 57 7.03 -21.15 -7.77
C GLY A 57 8.36 -21.72 -8.24
N ILE A 58 9.24 -20.87 -8.80
CA ILE A 58 10.60 -21.25 -9.20
C ILE A 58 11.41 -21.72 -7.98
N ASN A 59 11.32 -21.01 -6.86
CA ASN A 59 12.03 -21.36 -5.64
C ASN A 59 11.58 -22.73 -5.09
N SER A 60 10.26 -22.95 -5.00
CA SER A 60 9.71 -24.24 -4.57
C SER A 60 10.10 -25.39 -5.51
N ALA A 61 10.13 -25.14 -6.83
CA ALA A 61 10.56 -26.13 -7.81
C ALA A 61 12.05 -26.46 -7.65
N LEU A 62 12.90 -25.45 -7.42
CA LEU A 62 14.33 -25.65 -7.15
C LEU A 62 14.55 -26.44 -5.86
N TYR A 63 13.80 -26.18 -4.80
CA TYR A 63 13.87 -26.99 -3.58
C TYR A 63 13.44 -28.44 -3.82
N ALA A 64 12.36 -28.67 -4.56
CA ALA A 64 11.93 -30.02 -4.90
C ALA A 64 12.97 -30.77 -5.78
N GLU A 65 13.64 -30.05 -6.70
CA GLU A 65 14.73 -30.62 -7.49
C GLU A 65 15.97 -30.89 -6.65
N LEU A 66 16.30 -30.01 -5.71
CA LEU A 66 17.37 -30.23 -4.74
C LEU A 66 17.09 -31.48 -3.91
N ASP A 67 15.88 -31.64 -3.39
CA ASP A 67 15.49 -32.83 -2.63
C ASP A 67 15.57 -34.12 -3.48
N LYS A 68 15.28 -34.02 -4.78
CA LYS A 68 15.37 -35.15 -5.71
C LYS A 68 16.82 -35.52 -6.06
N GLN A 69 17.67 -34.53 -6.33
CA GLN A 69 19.07 -34.75 -6.72
C GLN A 69 19.97 -35.07 -5.51
N VAL A 70 19.64 -34.50 -4.35
CA VAL A 70 20.41 -34.61 -3.11
C VAL A 70 19.70 -35.60 -2.18
N THR A 71 19.53 -36.82 -2.66
CA THR A 71 19.10 -37.89 -1.74
C THR A 71 20.24 -38.11 -0.74
N ILE A 72 19.96 -38.16 0.56
CA ILE A 72 20.97 -38.42 1.62
C ILE A 72 21.84 -39.64 1.29
N ASN A 73 21.28 -40.62 0.59
CA ASN A 73 21.98 -41.81 0.14
C ASN A 73 23.06 -41.54 -0.91
N ASP A 74 22.85 -40.59 -1.83
CA ASP A 74 23.84 -40.22 -2.85
C ASP A 74 24.98 -39.39 -2.24
N ILE A 75 24.65 -38.51 -1.30
CA ILE A 75 25.65 -37.79 -0.49
C ILE A 75 26.47 -38.81 0.30
N LYS A 76 25.80 -39.74 1.01
CA LYS A 76 26.46 -40.77 1.80
C LYS A 76 27.36 -41.64 0.94
N TYR A 77 26.86 -42.11 -0.21
CA TYR A 77 27.63 -42.92 -1.13
C TYR A 77 28.86 -42.16 -1.64
N THR A 78 28.71 -40.91 -2.06
CA THR A 78 29.84 -40.08 -2.52
C THR A 78 30.85 -39.82 -1.40
N ALA A 79 30.37 -39.51 -0.20
CA ALA A 79 31.21 -39.27 0.97
C ALA A 79 32.02 -40.52 1.35
N GLU A 80 31.36 -41.68 1.45
CA GLU A 80 32.00 -42.94 1.86
C GLU A 80 32.91 -43.51 0.75
N THR A 81 32.52 -43.41 -0.53
CA THR A 81 33.24 -44.09 -1.62
C THR A 81 34.25 -43.21 -2.35
N LYS A 82 33.96 -41.92 -2.56
CA LYS A 82 34.85 -41.03 -3.32
C LYS A 82 35.71 -40.15 -2.42
N LEU A 83 35.22 -39.82 -1.22
CA LEU A 83 35.90 -38.92 -0.29
C LEU A 83 36.48 -39.66 0.93
N ASP A 84 36.32 -40.98 1.01
CA ASP A 84 36.78 -41.83 2.12
C ASP A 84 36.33 -41.30 3.50
N MET A 85 35.15 -40.67 3.54
CA MET A 85 34.57 -40.12 4.76
C MET A 85 33.86 -41.21 5.54
N ASN A 86 34.20 -41.34 6.82
CA ASN A 86 33.50 -42.23 7.75
C ASN A 86 32.53 -41.45 8.64
N LYS A 87 31.47 -42.13 9.10
CA LYS A 87 30.51 -41.53 10.03
C LYS A 87 31.23 -41.09 11.32
N PRO A 88 31.11 -39.83 11.75
CA PRO A 88 31.77 -39.34 12.95
C PRO A 88 31.21 -40.02 14.20
N ARG A 89 32.06 -40.21 15.20
CA ARG A 89 31.66 -40.69 16.52
C ARG A 89 31.01 -39.57 17.34
N ASN A 90 30.25 -39.93 18.38
CA ASN A 90 29.51 -38.95 19.20
C ASN A 90 30.42 -37.90 19.86
N ASP A 91 31.69 -38.23 20.13
CA ASP A 91 32.71 -37.33 20.69
C ASP A 91 33.25 -36.30 19.68
N GLN A 92 32.93 -36.45 18.38
CA GLN A 92 33.42 -35.60 17.29
C GLN A 92 32.36 -34.63 16.77
N ILE A 93 31.16 -34.60 17.37
CA ILE A 93 30.05 -33.74 16.95
C ILE A 93 30.05 -32.44 17.77
N ILE A 94 30.20 -31.29 17.10
CA ILE A 94 30.15 -29.96 17.72
C ILE A 94 28.97 -29.19 17.14
N TYR A 95 28.03 -28.76 17.99
CA TYR A 95 26.88 -27.95 17.58
C TYR A 95 27.23 -26.47 17.60
N ILE A 96 27.10 -25.80 16.45
CA ILE A 96 27.33 -24.36 16.32
C ILE A 96 25.96 -23.66 16.34
N ASN A 97 25.76 -22.72 17.25
CA ASN A 97 24.50 -21.98 17.35
C ASN A 97 24.49 -20.80 16.37
N THR A 98 23.92 -21.01 15.18
CA THR A 98 23.70 -19.94 14.21
C THR A 98 22.41 -19.20 14.53
N LYS A 99 22.46 -18.31 15.53
CA LYS A 99 21.45 -17.25 15.64
C LYS A 99 21.68 -16.26 14.50
N LEU A 100 21.28 -16.62 13.28
CA LEU A 100 21.06 -15.64 12.22
C LEU A 100 19.81 -14.85 12.63
N SER A 101 20.03 -13.65 13.13
CA SER A 101 18.97 -12.66 13.33
C SER A 101 18.50 -12.20 11.95
N ASP A 102 17.51 -12.87 11.39
CA ASP A 102 16.73 -12.38 10.25
C ASP A 102 15.82 -11.24 10.72
N ASP A 103 16.41 -10.11 11.12
CA ASP A 103 15.66 -8.92 11.49
C ASP A 103 15.47 -8.01 10.27
N TYR A 104 14.61 -8.45 9.35
CA TYR A 104 14.12 -7.59 8.26
C TYR A 104 13.02 -6.66 8.80
N ASN A 105 13.45 -5.51 9.33
CA ASN A 105 12.56 -4.42 9.69
C ASN A 105 11.96 -3.78 8.43
N SER A 106 10.73 -4.16 8.09
CA SER A 106 9.93 -3.48 7.06
C SER A 106 9.22 -2.25 7.66
N GLN A 107 9.92 -1.11 7.62
CA GLN A 107 9.31 0.18 7.96
C GLN A 107 8.58 0.77 6.74
N GLU A 108 7.29 0.50 6.57
CA GLU A 108 6.56 1.18 5.48
C GLU A 108 5.05 1.42 5.69
N LYS A 109 4.52 1.34 6.92
CA LYS A 109 3.06 1.53 7.14
C LYS A 109 2.65 2.77 7.94
N ASP A 110 3.56 3.40 8.68
CA ASP A 110 3.19 4.45 9.65
C ASP A 110 3.01 5.84 9.00
N ASN A 111 3.67 6.11 7.87
CA ASN A 111 3.66 7.42 7.23
C ASN A 111 2.37 7.75 6.48
N PHE A 112 1.62 6.73 6.00
CA PHE A 112 0.41 6.95 5.20
C PHE A 112 -0.81 7.39 6.04
N TYR A 113 -0.99 6.82 7.24
CA TYR A 113 -2.11 7.18 8.13
C TYR A 113 -1.98 8.59 8.73
N THR A 114 -0.75 9.04 8.99
CA THR A 114 -0.49 10.40 9.50
C THR A 114 -0.75 11.48 8.45
N MET A 115 -0.43 11.20 7.18
CA MET A 115 -0.68 12.12 6.07
C MET A 115 -2.18 12.22 5.73
N THR A 116 -2.91 11.11 5.71
CA THR A 116 -4.35 11.10 5.40
C THR A 116 -5.20 11.79 6.46
N SER A 117 -4.88 11.59 7.75
CA SER A 117 -5.57 12.27 8.86
C SER A 117 -5.35 13.79 8.86
N SER A 118 -4.12 14.25 8.64
CA SER A 118 -3.82 15.69 8.59
C SER A 118 -4.47 16.40 7.40
N VAL A 119 -4.63 15.72 6.26
CA VAL A 119 -5.37 16.23 5.10
C VAL A 119 -6.88 16.25 5.38
N TYR A 120 -7.44 15.23 6.03
CA TYR A 120 -8.85 15.20 6.43
C TYR A 120 -9.21 16.37 7.34
N GLU A 121 -8.38 16.68 8.33
CA GLU A 121 -8.62 17.82 9.23
C GLU A 121 -8.57 19.16 8.49
N ARG A 122 -7.63 19.35 7.56
CA ARG A 122 -7.55 20.56 6.71
C ARG A 122 -8.78 20.72 5.83
N ILE A 123 -9.25 19.61 5.24
CA ILE A 123 -10.45 19.58 4.41
C ILE A 123 -11.68 19.92 5.26
N LYS A 124 -11.84 19.28 6.42
CA LYS A 124 -12.95 19.51 7.36
C LYS A 124 -13.02 20.97 7.79
N HIS A 125 -11.89 21.59 8.14
CA HIS A 125 -11.82 23.00 8.49
C HIS A 125 -12.20 23.92 7.32
N THR A 126 -11.75 23.61 6.11
CA THR A 126 -12.10 24.40 4.91
C THR A 126 -13.59 24.30 4.58
N PHE A 127 -14.19 23.10 4.67
CA PHE A 127 -15.63 22.92 4.49
C PHE A 127 -16.44 23.63 5.58
N LYS A 128 -16.00 23.58 6.85
CA LYS A 128 -16.66 24.29 7.94
C LYS A 128 -16.69 25.80 7.69
N ASN A 129 -15.56 26.38 7.29
CA ASN A 129 -15.47 27.80 6.97
C ASN A 129 -16.36 28.19 5.78
N ILE A 130 -16.40 27.37 4.73
CA ILE A 130 -17.29 27.61 3.57
C ILE A 130 -18.76 27.52 3.98
N VAL A 131 -19.14 26.54 4.80
CA VAL A 131 -20.51 26.38 5.30
C VAL A 131 -20.91 27.55 6.20
N GLU A 132 -20.01 28.06 7.04
CA GLU A 132 -20.24 29.23 7.88
C GLU A 132 -20.45 30.50 7.04
N ILE A 133 -19.64 30.70 5.99
CA ILE A 133 -19.82 31.80 5.02
C ILE A 133 -21.17 31.70 4.32
N PHE A 134 -21.63 30.48 4.00
CA PHE A 134 -22.88 30.27 3.27
C PHE A 134 -24.13 30.31 4.16
N LYS A 135 -24.02 29.87 5.42
CA LYS A 135 -25.12 29.90 6.40
C LYS A 135 -25.44 31.31 6.90
N GLY A 136 -24.52 32.27 6.74
CA GLY A 136 -24.73 33.63 7.19
C GLY A 136 -24.70 33.74 8.71
N SER A 137 -23.92 34.69 9.22
CA SER A 137 -23.97 35.13 10.61
C SER A 137 -25.40 35.52 10.97
N ASN A 138 -26.14 34.63 11.63
CA ASN A 138 -27.28 35.03 12.45
C ASN A 138 -26.72 35.76 13.68
N LYS A 139 -26.42 37.04 13.51
CA LYS A 139 -26.37 38.02 14.58
C LYS A 139 -26.81 39.36 14.05
#